data_AF-A0A932A3P9-F1
#
_entry.id   AF-A0A932A3P9-F1
#
_cell.length_a   1.000
_cell.length_b   1.000
_cell.length_c   1.000
_cell.angle_alpha   90.00
_cell.angle_beta   90.00
_cell.angle_gamma   90.00
#
_symmetry.space_group_name_H-M   'P 1'
#
loop_
_entity.id
_entity.type
_entity.pdbx_description
1 polymer ?
#
loop_
_entity_poly.entity_id
_entity_poly.type
_entity_poly.pdbx_seq_one_letter_code
_entity_poly.pdbx_strand_id
1 'polypeptide(L)'
;MRNHNEGKKVVRLEYEAYIPMAVKEIQKSIQKTKKKFPVRTIHVYHRVGVLNIGDIAVWIGVTGEHRKESFKACEMVMKELKTHAPIWKKEITLNSKMS
;
A
#
# COMPACT_ATOMS: atom_id res chain seq x y z
N MET A 1 -6.89 -7.09 5.39
CA MET A 1 -8.10 -6.65 4.63
C MET A 1 -9.33 -6.70 5.56
N ARG A 2 -10.26 -5.73 5.48
CA ARG A 2 -11.52 -5.76 6.24
C ARG A 2 -12.62 -6.48 5.45
N ASN A 3 -13.57 -7.12 6.14
CA ASN A 3 -14.63 -7.94 5.54
C ASN A 3 -15.97 -7.22 5.33
N HIS A 4 -16.05 -5.93 5.69
CA HIS A 4 -17.21 -5.08 5.47
C HIS A 4 -16.77 -3.75 4.83
N ASN A 5 -17.53 -3.27 3.86
CA ASN A 5 -17.46 -1.89 3.39
C ASN A 5 -18.87 -1.42 3.02
N GLU A 6 -19.28 -0.23 3.50
CA GLU A 6 -20.61 0.35 3.24
C GLU A 6 -21.80 -0.62 3.47
N GLY A 7 -21.72 -1.47 4.50
CA GLY A 7 -22.76 -2.46 4.81
C GLY A 7 -22.80 -3.71 3.92
N LYS A 8 -21.91 -3.83 2.93
CA LYS A 8 -21.80 -4.99 2.04
C LYS A 8 -20.66 -5.93 2.47
N LYS A 9 -20.91 -7.23 2.41
CA LYS A 9 -19.90 -8.26 2.66
C LYS A 9 -18.94 -8.34 1.47
N VAL A 10 -17.68 -7.96 1.70
CA VAL A 10 -16.60 -8.05 0.70
C VAL A 10 -16.04 -9.47 0.73
N VAL A 11 -15.98 -10.13 -0.43
CA VAL A 11 -15.44 -11.49 -0.56
C VAL A 11 -13.97 -11.51 -0.98
N ARG A 12 -13.53 -10.56 -1.80
CA ARG A 12 -12.12 -10.40 -2.22
C ARG A 12 -11.83 -8.99 -2.72
N LEU A 13 -10.55 -8.64 -2.77
CA LEU A 13 -10.05 -7.42 -3.41
C LEU A 13 -9.30 -7.80 -4.68
N GLU A 14 -9.41 -6.94 -5.69
CA GLU A 14 -8.61 -7.02 -6.91
C GLU A 14 -7.79 -5.73 -7.02
N TYR A 15 -6.47 -5.87 -7.09
CA TYR A 15 -5.55 -4.74 -7.23
C TYR A 15 -4.95 -4.71 -8.63
N GLU A 16 -5.05 -3.57 -9.29
CA GLU A 16 -4.41 -3.31 -10.58
C GLU A 16 -3.37 -2.20 -10.43
N ALA A 17 -2.31 -2.24 -11.23
CA ALA A 17 -1.29 -1.21 -11.19
C ALA A 17 -0.65 -0.98 -12.56
N TYR A 18 -0.31 0.28 -12.83
CA TYR A 18 0.66 0.58 -13.89
C TYR A 18 2.07 0.37 -13.33
N ILE A 19 2.54 -0.88 -13.37
CA ILE A 19 3.73 -1.36 -12.65
C ILE A 19 4.97 -0.49 -12.86
N PRO A 20 5.41 -0.15 -14.10
CA PRO A 20 6.59 0.68 -14.31
C PRO A 20 6.51 2.05 -13.62
N MET A 21 5.33 2.68 -13.61
CA MET A 21 5.14 3.98 -12.95
C MET A 21 4.98 3.83 -11.44
N ALA A 22 4.27 2.80 -10.97
CA ALA A 22 4.14 2.52 -9.55
C ALA A 22 5.50 2.29 -8.87
N VAL A 23 6.40 1.51 -9.50
CA VAL A 23 7.77 1.31 -8.99
C VAL A 23 8.53 2.63 -8.92
N LYS A 24 8.43 3.48 -9.95
CA LYS A 24 9.08 4.80 -9.96
C LYS A 24 8.55 5.71 -8.84
N GLU A 25 7.24 5.76 -8.63
CA GLU A 25 6.65 6.58 -7.57
C GLU A 25 6.99 6.05 -6.16
N ILE A 26 7.02 4.72 -5.97
CA ILE A 26 7.52 4.09 -4.73
C ILE A 26 8.97 4.53 -4.46
N GLN A 27 9.84 4.44 -5.45
CA GLN A 27 11.25 4.84 -5.31
C GLN A 27 11.41 6.33 -4.98
N LYS A 28 10.65 7.20 -5.66
CA LYS A 28 10.63 8.64 -5.36
C LYS A 28 10.18 8.92 -3.94
N SER A 29 9.12 8.24 -3.48
CA SER A 29 8.63 8.33 -2.09
C SER A 29 9.73 7.94 -1.10
N ILE A 30 10.41 6.82 -1.31
CA ILE A 30 11.52 6.37 -0.46
C ILE A 30 12.62 7.44 -0.39
N GLN A 31 13.04 7.97 -1.53
CA GLN A 31 14.10 8.99 -1.57
C GLN A 31 13.68 10.29 -0.90
N LYS A 32 12.45 10.75 -1.13
CA LYS A 32 11.89 11.94 -0.48
C LYS A 32 11.82 11.77 1.03
N THR A 33 11.37 10.60 1.51
CA THR A 33 11.31 10.28 2.94
C THR A 33 12.71 10.24 3.57
N LYS A 34 13.69 9.61 2.91
CA LYS A 34 15.08 9.55 3.40
C LYS A 34 15.76 10.91 3.50
N LYS A 35 15.37 11.88 2.67
CA LYS A 35 15.84 13.27 2.79
C LYS A 35 15.28 13.99 4.01
N LYS A 36 14.13 13.55 4.54
CA LYS A 36 13.42 14.21 5.64
C LYS A 36 13.68 13.56 7.00
N PHE A 37 13.94 12.25 7.03
CA PHE A 37 14.14 11.50 8.25
C PHE A 37 15.45 10.70 8.21
N PRO A 38 16.25 10.71 9.29
CA PRO A 38 17.48 9.93 9.37
C PRO A 38 17.15 8.45 9.63
N VAL A 39 16.78 7.73 8.56
CA VAL A 39 16.48 6.30 8.57
C VAL A 39 17.45 5.54 7.68
N ARG A 40 17.83 4.33 8.08
CA ARG A 40 18.84 3.49 7.41
C ARG A 40 18.26 2.83 6.15
N THR A 41 17.17 2.07 6.30
CA THR A 41 16.51 1.39 5.19
C THR A 41 15.00 1.59 5.18
N ILE A 42 14.44 1.58 3.97
CA ILE A 42 13.00 1.57 3.74
C ILE A 42 12.75 0.53 2.64
N HIS A 43 11.84 -0.40 2.91
CA HIS A 43 11.37 -1.41 1.96
C HIS A 43 9.85 -1.28 1.80
N VAL A 44 9.37 -1.37 0.56
CA VAL A 44 7.94 -1.26 0.23
C VAL A 44 7.59 -2.42 -0.68
N TYR A 45 6.58 -3.18 -0.27
CA TYR A 45 5.96 -4.21 -1.11
C TYR A 45 4.48 -3.90 -1.24
N HIS A 46 3.96 -3.95 -2.47
CA HIS A 46 2.54 -3.84 -2.74
C HIS A 46 2.12 -5.01 -3.63
N ARG A 47 1.17 -5.83 -3.16
CA ARG A 47 0.60 -6.93 -3.95
C ARG A 47 -0.37 -6.38 -5.00
N VAL A 48 -0.37 -7.02 -6.16
CA VAL A 48 -1.34 -6.80 -7.25
C VAL A 48 -2.04 -8.13 -7.56
N GLY A 49 -3.15 -8.07 -8.27
CA GLY A 49 -4.02 -9.22 -8.52
C GLY A 49 -5.04 -9.46 -7.40
N VAL A 50 -5.49 -10.70 -7.28
CA VAL A 50 -6.55 -11.10 -6.35
C VAL A 50 -6.00 -11.28 -4.94
N LEU A 51 -6.65 -10.64 -3.96
CA LEU A 51 -6.37 -10.78 -2.53
C LEU A 51 -7.61 -11.25 -1.78
N ASN A 52 -7.42 -12.27 -0.95
CA ASN A 52 -8.45 -12.81 -0.07
C ASN A 52 -8.57 -11.99 1.21
N ILE A 53 -9.69 -12.17 1.92
CA ILE A 53 -9.83 -11.62 3.28
C ILE A 53 -8.68 -12.14 4.16
N GLY A 54 -8.08 -11.23 4.94
CA GLY A 54 -6.88 -11.52 5.73
C GLY A 54 -5.56 -11.23 5.03
N ASP A 55 -5.52 -11.14 3.69
CA ASP A 55 -4.29 -10.85 2.97
C ASP A 55 -3.73 -9.45 3.27
N ILE A 56 -2.40 -9.35 3.17
CA ILE A 56 -1.63 -8.10 3.23
C ILE A 56 -1.57 -7.49 1.84
N ALA A 57 -2.20 -6.33 1.64
CA ALA A 57 -2.11 -5.59 0.38
C ALA A 57 -0.79 -4.84 0.22
N VAL A 58 -0.33 -4.22 1.30
CA VAL A 58 0.87 -3.39 1.33
C VAL A 58 1.63 -3.64 2.62
N TRP A 59 2.96 -3.71 2.50
CA TRP A 59 3.86 -3.79 3.62
C TRP A 59 4.96 -2.75 3.46
N ILE A 60 5.29 -2.07 4.55
CA ILE A 60 6.35 -1.07 4.62
C ILE A 60 7.23 -1.41 5.82
N GLY A 61 8.51 -1.66 5.56
CA GLY A 61 9.52 -1.88 6.59
C GLY A 61 10.47 -0.69 6.64
N VAL A 62 10.70 -0.14 7.83
CA VAL A 62 11.64 0.97 8.04
C VAL A 62 12.60 0.62 9.17
N THR A 63 13.89 0.84 8.96
CA THR A 63 14.92 0.74 10.01
C THR A 63 15.58 2.09 10.22
N GLY A 64 15.81 2.46 11.48
CA GLY A 64 16.47 3.71 11.86
C GLY A 64 16.98 3.62 13.30
N GLU A 65 17.87 4.55 13.67
CA GLU A 65 18.51 4.57 15.00
C GLU A 65 17.51 4.84 16.13
N HIS A 66 16.45 5.58 15.80
CA HIS A 66 15.42 5.98 16.74
C HIS A 66 14.03 5.63 16.19
N ARG A 67 13.18 5.13 17.09
CA ARG A 67 11.84 4.65 16.73
C ARG A 67 10.93 5.74 16.18
N LYS A 68 11.07 6.98 16.66
CA LYS A 68 10.18 8.10 16.34
C LYS A 68 10.29 8.47 14.85
N GLU A 69 11.50 8.51 14.35
CA GLU A 69 11.87 8.79 12.96
C GLU A 69 11.40 7.64 12.07
N SER A 70 11.57 6.39 12.52
CA SER A 70 11.12 5.19 11.81
C SER A 70 9.59 5.18 11.61
N PHE A 71 8.82 5.50 12.65
CA PHE A 71 7.36 5.61 12.55
C PHE A 71 6.93 6.73 11.60
N LYS A 72 7.51 7.92 11.73
CA LYS A 72 7.21 9.07 10.86
C LYS A 72 7.55 8.80 9.39
N ALA A 73 8.66 8.12 9.14
CA ALA A 73 9.06 7.72 7.80
C ALA A 73 8.08 6.70 7.20
N CYS A 74 7.67 5.69 7.98
CA CYS A 74 6.69 4.70 7.53
C CYS A 74 5.35 5.34 7.15
N GLU A 75 4.86 6.25 7.99
CA GLU A 75 3.62 6.99 7.73
C GLU A 75 3.73 7.86 6.48
N MET A 76 4.84 8.59 6.31
CA MET A 76 5.06 9.42 5.13
C MET A 76 5.09 8.59 3.85
N VAL A 77 5.76 7.43 3.85
CA VAL A 77 5.77 6.53 2.68
C VAL A 77 4.36 6.06 2.35
N MET A 78 3.60 5.57 3.33
CA MET A 78 2.21 5.14 3.12
C MET A 78 1.35 6.27 2.51
N LYS A 79 1.52 7.51 2.98
CA LYS A 79 0.80 8.68 2.45
C LYS A 79 1.16 8.93 0.99
N GLU A 80 2.45 9.01 0.67
CA GLU A 80 2.92 9.26 -0.70
C GLU A 80 2.46 8.15 -1.66
N LEU A 81 2.47 6.88 -1.24
CA LEU A 81 1.95 5.77 -2.05
C LEU A 81 0.49 5.96 -2.40
N LYS A 82 -0.36 6.28 -1.41
CA LYS A 82 -1.80 6.49 -1.64
C LYS A 82 -2.10 7.71 -2.50
N THR A 83 -1.21 8.70 -2.53
CA THR A 83 -1.40 9.93 -3.31
C THR A 83 -0.88 9.80 -4.74
N HIS A 84 0.24 9.10 -4.95
CA HIS A 84 0.98 9.19 -6.21
C HIS A 84 1.12 7.87 -6.96
N ALA A 85 1.09 6.72 -6.28
CA ALA A 85 1.28 5.44 -6.95
C ALA A 85 0.01 5.06 -7.74
N PRO A 86 0.09 4.81 -9.06
CA PRO A 86 -1.04 4.36 -9.87
C PRO A 86 -1.37 2.89 -9.57
N ILE A 87 -2.00 2.68 -8.42
CA ILE A 87 -2.46 1.39 -7.90
C ILE A 87 -3.93 1.55 -7.52
N TRP A 88 -4.80 0.78 -8.14
CA TRP A 88 -6.24 0.85 -7.95
C TRP A 88 -6.75 -0.40 -7.26
N LYS A 89 -7.71 -0.23 -6.35
CA LYS A 89 -8.41 -1.33 -5.69
C LYS A 89 -9.83 -1.45 -6.23
N LYS A 90 -10.28 -2.67 -6.43
CA LYS A 90 -11.68 -3.00 -6.71
C LYS A 90 -12.17 -3.98 -5.65
N GLU A 91 -13.33 -3.70 -5.06
CA GLU A 91 -13.93 -4.55 -4.06
C GLU A 91 -14.97 -5.46 -4.72
N ILE A 92 -14.85 -6.77 -4.48
CA ILE A 92 -15.82 -7.74 -4.97
C ILE A 92 -16.70 -8.14 -3.79
N THR A 93 -18.00 -7.91 -3.94
CA THR A 93 -19.08 -8.30 -3.01
C THR A 93 -19.91 -9.46 -3.60
N LEU A 94 -20.67 -10.16 -2.76
CA LEU A 94 -21.52 -11.29 -3.19
C LEU A 94 -22.51 -10.94 -4.33
N ASN A 95 -22.90 -9.67 -4.46
CA ASN A 95 -23.85 -9.22 -5.49
C ASN A 95 -23.18 -8.62 -6.74
N SER A 96 -21.85 -8.72 -6.88
CA SER A 96 -21.08 -8.03 -7.95
C SER A 96 -21.11 -8.73 -9.31
N LYS A 97 -22.20 -9.48 -9.59
CA LYS A 97 -22.51 -10.33 -10.76
C LYS A 97 -22.11 -11.81 -10.67
N MET A 98 -23.11 -12.67 -10.48
CA MET A 98 -23.28 -13.84 -11.35
C MET A 98 -23.93 -13.31 -12.64
N SER A 99 -23.14 -13.11 -13.69
CA SER A 99 -23.63 -12.87 -15.06
C SER A 99 -22.70 -13.58 -16.03
#